data_AF-A0A7C7ZED6-F1
#
_entry.id   AF-A0A7C7ZED6-F1
#
_cell.length_a   1.000
_cell.length_b   1.000
_cell.length_c   1.000
_cell.angle_alpha   90.00
_cell.angle_beta   90.00
_cell.angle_gamma   90.00
#
_symmetry.space_group_name_H-M   'P 1'
#
loop_
_entity.id
_entity.type
_entity.pdbx_description
1 polymer ?
#
loop_
_entity_poly.entity_id
_entity_poly.type
_entity_poly.pdbx_seq_one_letter_code
_entity_poly.pdbx_strand_id
1 'polypeptide(L)'
;MRRTLRQEGLVDQHRLERLRVAVVDEGAGSSELGAAIGQLAGQLGISPPMEYTNDGLTYDFLICLGDSCVPLTDTPYTRVQILDNGVRITSDVNSRSGSPSDLQEPGLCTIGSALAWQEVLRRTGVALPVEVPKKYITVNLRIDPSNLPYSEEPGDVLRIVGPGGDAIPFRSSSRDDGTGHTVLSARIDEGTELADSILGLIKLESSESDKSEPPAEIELMIPQCEGDVTGSVTVAGVGGLGSWAMHTVAMGIANSGGDGSGLSIHLVDPDTEVEVHNLNRQVLYTADDLGMPKAEVSARRISEILPVAEVRAYVDALGIAHLDGLMNPDGIIQNEVDDEEEMEIDFIEGFDDFAGISGDLLEALNSTDAVLSGVDNLRSRSVLSAISSHLGVPMINAGARGFVGSFDVFLGDQTCMVCRYGTQAVSQYRPMSCQEDGEVPFSAIVTSTALFGALEGLALISALCSGGSSLSDWPSLIIWSGWSNSFNCHEDHGFGPFKQAFLARGSHSEHLAELLFDAEVIA
;
A
#
# COMPACT_ATOMS: atom_id res chain seq x y z
N MET A 1 3.28 -11.46 18.14
CA MET A 1 3.10 -10.34 17.19
C MET A 1 1.92 -10.65 16.28
N ARG A 2 0.97 -9.71 16.11
CA ARG A 2 -0.28 -9.97 15.37
C ARG A 2 -0.05 -9.76 13.87
N ARG A 3 -0.20 -10.81 13.06
CA ARG A 3 0.00 -10.75 11.60
C ARG A 3 -0.93 -9.74 10.92
N THR A 4 -2.16 -9.60 11.41
CA THR A 4 -3.21 -8.76 10.80
C THR A 4 -3.32 -7.37 11.42
N LEU A 5 -2.32 -6.92 12.18
CA LEU A 5 -2.39 -5.69 12.99
C LEU A 5 -2.92 -4.47 12.21
N ARG A 6 -2.52 -4.28 10.95
CA ARG A 6 -2.93 -3.12 10.13
C ARG A 6 -4.38 -3.16 9.64
N GLN A 7 -5.02 -4.31 9.75
CA GLN A 7 -6.45 -4.50 9.45
C GLN A 7 -7.31 -4.41 10.72
N GLU A 8 -6.68 -4.54 11.90
CA GLU A 8 -7.37 -4.45 13.19
C GLU A 8 -7.87 -3.02 13.39
N GLY A 9 -9.19 -2.82 13.26
CA GLY A 9 -9.81 -1.49 13.26
C GLY A 9 -10.56 -1.17 11.98
N LEU A 10 -10.29 -1.89 10.89
CA LEU A 10 -11.12 -1.88 9.68
C LEU A 10 -12.08 -3.08 9.65
N VAL A 11 -11.64 -4.23 10.18
CA VAL A 11 -12.42 -5.47 10.20
C VAL A 11 -12.35 -6.11 11.59
N ASP A 12 -13.47 -6.67 12.05
CA ASP A 12 -13.49 -7.60 13.19
C ASP A 12 -12.90 -8.94 12.76
N GLN A 13 -11.59 -9.08 12.95
CA GLN A 13 -10.81 -10.27 12.55
C GLN A 13 -11.38 -11.57 13.15
N HIS A 14 -11.86 -11.53 14.38
CA HIS A 14 -12.40 -12.71 15.06
C HIS A 14 -13.76 -13.13 14.50
N ARG A 15 -14.59 -12.18 14.03
CA ARG A 15 -15.81 -12.53 13.28
C ARG A 15 -15.47 -13.02 11.88
N LEU A 16 -14.52 -12.38 11.21
CA LEU A 16 -14.06 -12.77 9.87
C LEU A 16 -13.57 -14.23 9.84
N GLU A 17 -12.75 -14.65 10.82
CA GLU A 17 -12.26 -16.04 10.96
C GLU A 17 -13.37 -17.09 11.15
N ARG A 18 -14.56 -16.67 11.60
CA ARG A 18 -15.70 -17.56 11.83
C ARG A 18 -16.69 -17.59 10.67
N LEU A 19 -16.54 -16.72 9.68
CA LEU A 19 -17.40 -16.70 8.51
C LEU A 19 -17.20 -17.97 7.69
N ARG A 20 -18.30 -18.63 7.35
CA ARG A 20 -18.35 -19.73 6.38
C ARG A 20 -18.60 -19.15 5.00
N VAL A 21 -17.52 -18.73 4.35
CA VAL A 21 -17.54 -18.32 2.95
C VAL A 21 -17.29 -19.54 2.08
N ALA A 22 -18.12 -19.73 1.05
CA ALA A 22 -17.90 -20.77 0.06
C ALA A 22 -17.78 -20.20 -1.35
N VAL A 23 -16.97 -20.87 -2.16
CA VAL A 23 -16.82 -20.60 -3.59
C VAL A 23 -17.74 -21.53 -4.36
N VAL A 24 -18.52 -20.97 -5.27
CA VAL A 24 -19.29 -21.73 -6.26
C VAL A 24 -18.52 -21.66 -7.57
N ASP A 25 -17.86 -22.77 -7.91
CA ASP A 25 -17.15 -22.95 -9.17
C ASP A 25 -17.51 -24.31 -9.77
N GLU A 26 -18.26 -24.29 -10.86
CA GLU A 26 -18.65 -25.50 -11.61
C GLU A 26 -17.67 -25.79 -12.76
N GLY A 27 -16.41 -25.33 -12.64
CA GLY A 27 -15.43 -25.29 -13.72
C GLY A 27 -15.70 -24.16 -14.72
N ALA A 28 -16.38 -23.11 -14.26
CA ALA A 28 -16.79 -21.96 -15.06
C ALA A 28 -16.06 -20.66 -14.68
N GLY A 29 -15.36 -20.64 -13.54
CA GLY A 29 -14.32 -19.66 -13.26
C GLY A 29 -12.97 -20.09 -13.85
N SER A 30 -12.05 -19.14 -14.08
CA SER A 30 -10.66 -19.53 -14.35
C SER A 30 -9.99 -20.00 -13.06
N SER A 31 -9.06 -20.95 -13.19
CA SER A 31 -8.25 -21.45 -12.08
C SER A 31 -7.51 -20.32 -11.35
N GLU A 32 -7.12 -19.31 -12.11
CA GLU A 32 -6.42 -18.10 -11.73
C GLU A 32 -7.28 -17.26 -10.79
N LEU A 33 -8.58 -17.12 -11.07
CA LEU A 33 -9.51 -16.41 -10.20
C LEU A 33 -9.71 -17.15 -8.88
N GLY A 34 -9.88 -18.47 -8.91
CA GLY A 34 -9.98 -19.29 -7.69
C GLY A 34 -8.71 -19.18 -6.82
N ALA A 35 -7.53 -19.23 -7.44
CA ALA A 35 -6.25 -19.04 -6.76
C ALA A 35 -6.13 -17.64 -6.14
N ALA A 36 -6.51 -16.58 -6.86
CA ALA A 36 -6.51 -15.21 -6.35
C ALA A 36 -7.47 -15.02 -5.17
N ILE A 37 -8.64 -15.68 -5.18
CA ILE A 37 -9.59 -15.69 -4.05
C ILE A 37 -8.92 -16.30 -2.81
N GLY A 38 -8.24 -17.44 -2.95
CA GLY A 38 -7.50 -18.08 -1.86
C GLY A 38 -6.32 -17.25 -1.35
N GLN A 39 -5.57 -16.61 -2.26
CA GLN A 39 -4.42 -15.78 -1.91
C GLN A 39 -4.84 -14.58 -1.06
N LEU A 40 -5.90 -13.86 -1.44
CA LEU A 40 -6.41 -12.74 -0.66
C LEU A 40 -7.03 -13.19 0.67
N ALA A 41 -7.64 -14.37 0.73
CA ALA A 41 -8.11 -14.95 2.00
C ALA A 41 -6.95 -15.09 3.01
N GLY A 42 -5.82 -15.63 2.56
CA GLY A 42 -4.62 -15.79 3.38
C GLY A 42 -4.04 -14.45 3.88
N GLN A 43 -4.10 -13.40 3.05
CA GLN A 43 -3.68 -12.05 3.39
C GLN A 43 -4.67 -11.37 4.36
N LEU A 44 -5.96 -11.64 4.21
CA LEU A 44 -7.00 -11.28 5.19
C LEU A 44 -6.86 -12.03 6.52
N GLY A 45 -5.94 -13.00 6.64
CA GLY A 45 -5.71 -13.76 7.86
C GLY A 45 -6.71 -14.90 8.08
N ILE A 46 -7.37 -15.36 7.02
CA ILE A 46 -8.32 -16.48 7.06
C ILE A 46 -7.88 -17.62 6.14
N SER A 47 -8.49 -18.79 6.33
CA SER A 47 -8.27 -19.92 5.42
C SER A 47 -8.96 -19.67 4.08
N PRO A 48 -8.44 -20.23 2.96
CA PRO A 48 -9.14 -20.21 1.69
C PRO A 48 -10.58 -20.74 1.83
N PRO A 49 -11.55 -20.14 1.12
CA PRO A 49 -12.94 -20.57 1.17
C PRO A 49 -13.09 -21.99 0.64
N MET A 50 -14.05 -22.73 1.20
CA MET A 50 -14.35 -24.09 0.75
C MET A 50 -15.17 -24.05 -0.54
N GLU A 51 -15.16 -25.13 -1.33
CA GLU A 51 -16.13 -25.30 -2.41
C GLU A 51 -17.55 -25.47 -1.84
N TYR A 52 -18.53 -24.87 -2.51
CA TYR A 52 -19.92 -24.98 -2.15
C TYR A 52 -20.44 -26.41 -2.36
N THR A 53 -21.05 -26.96 -1.32
CA THR A 53 -21.76 -28.24 -1.37
C THR A 53 -23.24 -28.06 -1.01
N ASN A 54 -24.11 -28.77 -1.73
CA ASN A 54 -25.54 -28.84 -1.40
C ASN A 54 -25.82 -29.98 -0.39
N ASP A 55 -25.14 -29.94 0.76
CA ASP A 55 -25.20 -30.95 1.82
C ASP A 55 -25.93 -30.47 3.08
N GLY A 56 -26.60 -29.31 2.99
CA GLY A 56 -27.34 -28.70 4.11
C GLY A 56 -26.46 -27.89 5.07
N LEU A 57 -25.18 -27.69 4.74
CA LEU A 57 -24.35 -26.71 5.44
C LEU A 57 -24.91 -25.29 5.24
N THR A 58 -24.88 -24.50 6.32
CA THR A 58 -25.22 -23.08 6.25
C THR A 58 -23.95 -22.30 5.91
N TYR A 59 -24.04 -21.40 4.94
CA TYR A 59 -22.95 -20.49 4.58
C TYR A 59 -23.34 -19.06 4.96
N ASP A 60 -22.36 -18.24 5.30
CA ASP A 60 -22.59 -16.82 5.63
C ASP A 60 -22.51 -15.94 4.37
N PHE A 61 -21.76 -16.38 3.34
CA PHE A 61 -21.65 -15.71 2.05
C PHE A 61 -21.18 -16.68 0.95
N LEU A 62 -21.62 -16.47 -0.30
CA LEU A 62 -21.13 -17.22 -1.47
C LEU A 62 -20.39 -16.31 -2.46
N ILE A 63 -19.27 -16.79 -2.98
CA ILE A 63 -18.56 -16.16 -4.10
C ILE A 63 -18.73 -17.05 -5.32
N CYS A 64 -19.54 -16.61 -6.29
CA CYS A 64 -19.78 -17.35 -7.52
C CYS A 64 -18.76 -16.91 -8.58
N LEU A 65 -17.93 -17.85 -9.06
CA LEU A 65 -16.89 -17.55 -10.03
C LEU A 65 -17.40 -17.70 -11.45
N GLY A 66 -17.10 -16.69 -12.27
CA GLY A 66 -17.43 -16.64 -13.68
C GLY A 66 -18.92 -16.87 -13.95
N ASP A 67 -19.19 -17.87 -14.78
CA ASP A 67 -20.53 -18.19 -15.26
C ASP A 67 -21.22 -19.31 -14.46
N SER A 68 -20.66 -19.67 -13.29
CA SER A 68 -21.22 -20.69 -12.41
C SER A 68 -22.67 -20.40 -12.03
N CYS A 69 -23.49 -21.45 -11.97
CA CYS A 69 -24.88 -21.33 -11.58
C CYS A 69 -25.02 -20.91 -10.12
N VAL A 70 -25.76 -19.83 -9.88
CA VAL A 70 -26.04 -19.36 -8.52
C VAL A 70 -26.94 -20.38 -7.82
N PRO A 71 -26.54 -20.92 -6.65
CA PRO A 71 -27.36 -21.87 -5.92
C PRO A 71 -28.71 -21.27 -5.48
N LEU A 72 -29.76 -22.08 -5.46
CA LEU A 72 -31.07 -21.70 -4.94
C LEU A 72 -31.03 -21.65 -3.40
N THR A 73 -30.58 -20.52 -2.85
CA THR A 73 -30.43 -20.29 -1.41
C THR A 73 -30.72 -18.84 -1.05
N ASP A 74 -31.08 -18.57 0.20
CA ASP A 74 -31.20 -17.22 0.76
C ASP A 74 -29.84 -16.64 1.19
N THR A 75 -28.75 -17.41 1.05
CA THR A 75 -27.40 -16.96 1.39
C THR A 75 -27.00 -15.79 0.49
N PRO A 76 -26.50 -14.67 1.04
CA PRO A 76 -26.01 -13.56 0.22
C PRO A 76 -24.82 -14.03 -0.62
N TYR A 77 -24.77 -13.55 -1.86
CA TYR A 77 -23.71 -13.90 -2.78
C TYR A 77 -23.24 -12.69 -3.59
N THR A 78 -22.09 -12.86 -4.23
CA THR A 78 -21.60 -12.03 -5.31
C THR A 78 -21.19 -12.89 -6.49
N ARG A 79 -21.33 -12.40 -7.72
CA ARG A 79 -20.75 -13.04 -8.92
C ARG A 79 -19.59 -12.21 -9.41
N VAL A 80 -18.48 -12.89 -9.67
CA VAL A 80 -17.22 -12.27 -10.10
C VAL A 80 -16.89 -12.80 -11.48
N GLN A 81 -16.94 -11.92 -12.48
CA GLN A 81 -16.64 -12.29 -13.87
C GLN A 81 -15.41 -11.52 -14.33
N ILE A 82 -14.45 -12.25 -14.90
CA ILE A 82 -13.36 -11.64 -15.65
C ILE A 82 -13.86 -11.42 -17.07
N LEU A 83 -13.68 -10.20 -17.58
CA LEU A 83 -14.07 -9.79 -18.93
C LEU A 83 -12.82 -9.77 -19.84
N ASP A 84 -13.02 -9.60 -21.15
CA ASP A 84 -11.92 -9.53 -22.13
C ASP A 84 -10.89 -8.45 -21.79
N ASN A 85 -11.30 -7.40 -21.06
CA ASN A 85 -10.45 -6.26 -20.72
C ASN A 85 -10.89 -5.61 -19.39
N GLY A 86 -11.35 -6.41 -18.43
CA GLY A 86 -11.90 -5.84 -17.21
C GLY A 86 -12.45 -6.86 -16.23
N VAL A 87 -13.15 -6.35 -15.23
CA VAL A 87 -13.79 -7.14 -14.17
C VAL A 87 -15.22 -6.66 -13.97
N ARG A 88 -16.13 -7.61 -13.75
CA ARG A 88 -17.51 -7.34 -13.39
C ARG A 88 -17.88 -7.99 -12.06
N ILE A 89 -18.51 -7.20 -11.19
CA ILE A 89 -19.29 -7.70 -10.04
C ILE A 89 -20.76 -7.50 -10.37
N THR A 90 -21.56 -8.55 -10.30
CA THR A 90 -22.97 -8.44 -10.70
C THR A 90 -23.89 -9.47 -10.05
N SER A 91 -25.18 -9.13 -9.95
CA SER A 91 -26.27 -10.04 -9.62
C SER A 91 -27.03 -10.58 -10.85
N ASP A 92 -26.76 -10.06 -12.06
CA ASP A 92 -27.45 -10.52 -13.27
C ASP A 92 -26.95 -11.89 -13.71
N VAL A 93 -27.74 -12.94 -13.47
CA VAL A 93 -27.45 -14.34 -13.85
C VAL A 93 -27.32 -14.57 -15.37
N ASN A 94 -27.73 -13.62 -16.21
CA ASN A 94 -27.63 -13.73 -17.67
C ASN A 94 -26.32 -13.14 -18.23
N SER A 95 -25.58 -12.38 -17.43
CA SER A 95 -24.26 -11.87 -17.81
C SER A 95 -23.26 -13.02 -18.00
N ARG A 96 -22.23 -12.78 -18.80
CA ARG A 96 -21.20 -13.76 -19.14
C ARG A 96 -19.80 -13.19 -18.95
N SER A 97 -18.89 -14.09 -18.63
CA SER A 97 -17.45 -13.83 -18.55
C SER A 97 -16.88 -13.69 -19.97
N GLY A 98 -15.71 -13.06 -20.04
CA GLY A 98 -14.91 -12.94 -21.25
C GLY A 98 -13.72 -13.89 -21.27
N SER A 99 -12.77 -13.59 -22.15
CA SER A 99 -11.49 -14.28 -22.27
C SER A 99 -10.39 -13.22 -22.34
N PRO A 100 -9.87 -12.77 -21.18
CA PRO A 100 -8.77 -11.81 -21.15
C PRO A 100 -7.51 -12.40 -21.79
N SER A 101 -6.54 -11.54 -22.13
CA SER A 101 -5.22 -12.01 -22.52
C SER A 101 -4.51 -12.66 -21.34
N ASP A 102 -3.66 -13.66 -21.62
CA ASP A 102 -2.85 -14.35 -20.60
C ASP A 102 -1.98 -13.36 -19.80
N LEU A 103 -1.58 -12.26 -20.43
CA LEU A 103 -0.78 -11.21 -19.84
C LEU A 103 -1.55 -10.40 -18.78
N GLN A 104 -2.85 -10.18 -19.00
CA GLN A 104 -3.70 -9.37 -18.11
C GLN A 104 -4.48 -10.23 -17.10
N GLU A 105 -4.72 -11.51 -17.39
CA GLU A 105 -5.57 -12.39 -16.57
C GLU A 105 -5.16 -12.41 -15.08
N PRO A 106 -3.88 -12.58 -14.69
CA PRO A 106 -3.51 -12.63 -13.27
C PRO A 106 -3.85 -11.33 -12.51
N GLY A 107 -3.66 -10.18 -13.16
CA GLY A 107 -4.01 -8.87 -12.59
C GLY A 107 -5.52 -8.69 -12.47
N LEU A 108 -6.28 -9.02 -13.52
CA LEU A 108 -7.74 -8.96 -13.50
C LEU A 108 -8.34 -9.89 -12.44
N CYS A 109 -7.79 -11.10 -12.28
CA CYS A 109 -8.18 -12.03 -11.22
C CYS A 109 -7.90 -11.48 -9.81
N THR A 110 -6.79 -10.78 -9.63
CA THR A 110 -6.46 -10.10 -8.36
C THR A 110 -7.47 -9.00 -8.05
N ILE A 111 -7.82 -8.17 -9.05
CA ILE A 111 -8.86 -7.13 -8.94
C ILE A 111 -10.22 -7.76 -8.60
N GLY A 112 -10.63 -8.81 -9.34
CA GLY A 112 -11.89 -9.53 -9.09
C GLY A 112 -11.96 -10.13 -7.70
N SER A 113 -10.88 -10.75 -7.24
CA SER A 113 -10.76 -11.28 -5.89
C SER A 113 -10.89 -10.19 -4.82
N ALA A 114 -10.22 -9.06 -5.00
CA ALA A 114 -10.30 -7.93 -4.08
C ALA A 114 -11.73 -7.38 -3.95
N LEU A 115 -12.43 -7.21 -5.08
CA LEU A 115 -13.82 -6.75 -5.11
C LEU A 115 -14.79 -7.77 -4.50
N ALA A 116 -14.55 -9.07 -4.71
CA ALA A 116 -15.34 -10.15 -4.13
C ALA A 116 -15.19 -10.20 -2.61
N TRP A 117 -13.97 -10.14 -2.10
CA TRP A 117 -13.72 -10.07 -0.67
C TRP A 117 -14.28 -8.80 -0.06
N GLN A 118 -14.26 -7.66 -0.77
CA GLN A 118 -14.93 -6.46 -0.29
C GLN A 118 -16.45 -6.65 -0.13
N GLU A 119 -17.11 -7.38 -1.04
CA GLU A 119 -18.52 -7.76 -0.88
C GLU A 119 -18.76 -8.59 0.38
N VAL A 120 -17.91 -9.60 0.63
CA VAL A 120 -17.97 -10.41 1.85
C VAL A 120 -17.87 -9.50 3.08
N LEU A 121 -16.85 -8.63 3.13
CA LEU A 121 -16.60 -7.79 4.30
C LEU A 121 -17.77 -6.84 4.60
N ARG A 122 -18.30 -6.16 3.57
CA ARG A 122 -19.35 -5.15 3.76
C ARG A 122 -20.74 -5.75 3.99
N ARG A 123 -21.02 -6.97 3.48
CA ARG A 123 -22.36 -7.60 3.55
C ARG A 123 -22.52 -8.63 4.67
N THR A 124 -21.44 -8.99 5.37
CA THR A 124 -21.49 -9.89 6.54
C THR A 124 -21.37 -9.14 7.88
N GLY A 125 -21.27 -7.80 7.83
CA GLY A 125 -21.20 -6.93 9.00
C GLY A 125 -19.89 -7.04 9.78
N VAL A 126 -18.82 -7.57 9.16
CA VAL A 126 -17.48 -7.65 9.79
C VAL A 126 -16.66 -6.39 9.60
N ALA A 127 -16.97 -5.56 8.59
CA ALA A 127 -16.37 -4.24 8.44
C ALA A 127 -16.78 -3.31 9.60
N LEU A 128 -15.81 -2.60 10.19
CA LEU A 128 -16.00 -1.71 11.33
C LEU A 128 -16.20 -0.26 10.87
N PRO A 129 -17.23 0.45 11.33
CA PRO A 129 -17.62 1.77 10.80
C PRO A 129 -16.60 2.89 11.07
N VAL A 130 -15.66 2.68 11.99
CA VAL A 130 -14.66 3.68 12.38
C VAL A 130 -13.28 3.05 12.38
N GLU A 131 -12.36 3.68 11.66
CA GLU A 131 -10.94 3.34 11.68
C GLU A 131 -10.35 3.67 13.06
N VAL A 132 -9.78 2.66 13.74
CA VAL A 132 -9.07 2.84 15.01
C VAL A 132 -7.58 2.59 14.78
N PRO A 133 -6.80 3.62 14.41
CA PRO A 133 -5.42 3.45 13.98
C PRO A 133 -4.44 3.17 15.12
N LYS A 134 -4.82 3.44 16.38
CA LYS A 134 -3.97 3.20 17.55
C LYS A 134 -4.79 2.89 18.79
N LYS A 135 -4.40 1.85 19.54
CA LYS A 135 -4.97 1.52 20.85
C LYS A 135 -3.91 1.63 21.93
N TYR A 136 -4.29 2.09 23.12
CA TYR A 136 -3.39 2.17 24.27
C TYR A 136 -4.19 2.09 25.57
N ILE A 137 -3.52 1.64 26.63
CA ILE A 137 -4.04 1.63 27.99
C ILE A 137 -3.41 2.79 28.74
N THR A 138 -4.23 3.58 29.44
CA THR A 138 -3.71 4.55 30.41
C THR A 138 -4.00 4.04 31.81
N VAL A 139 -2.94 3.82 32.59
CA VAL A 139 -3.03 3.49 34.02
C VAL A 139 -2.85 4.78 34.81
N ASN A 140 -3.87 5.14 35.59
CA ASN A 140 -3.83 6.31 36.47
C ASN A 140 -3.85 5.85 37.93
N LEU A 141 -2.76 6.10 38.66
CA LEU A 141 -2.66 5.82 40.10
C LEU A 141 -2.78 7.13 40.87
N ARG A 142 -3.75 7.21 41.78
CA ARG A 142 -3.90 8.37 42.67
C ARG A 142 -3.24 8.04 44.01
N ILE A 143 -2.25 8.84 44.39
CA ILE A 143 -1.48 8.64 45.63
C ILE A 143 -1.59 9.87 46.53
N ASP A 144 -1.49 9.62 47.83
CA ASP A 144 -1.23 10.65 48.83
C ASP A 144 0.29 10.74 49.02
N PRO A 145 0.94 11.84 48.60
CA PRO A 145 2.38 11.98 48.68
C PRO A 145 2.87 12.32 50.11
N SER A 146 1.98 12.53 51.09
CA SER A 146 2.35 12.97 52.44
C SER A 146 3.26 12.01 53.21
N ASN A 147 3.31 10.74 52.81
CA ASN A 147 4.18 9.72 53.38
C ASN A 147 5.48 9.47 52.59
N LEU A 148 5.71 10.21 51.50
CA LEU A 148 6.98 10.14 50.78
C LEU A 148 8.09 10.79 51.61
N PRO A 149 9.35 10.32 51.47
CA PRO A 149 10.49 10.98 52.09
C PRO A 149 10.50 12.48 51.75
N TYR A 150 10.74 13.32 52.76
CA TYR A 150 10.74 14.77 52.58
C TYR A 150 11.75 15.17 51.48
N SER A 151 11.32 16.02 50.54
CA SER A 151 12.08 16.63 49.43
C SER A 151 12.24 15.85 48.12
N GLU A 152 11.64 14.67 47.98
CA GLU A 152 11.73 13.89 46.73
C GLU A 152 10.43 13.98 45.92
N GLU A 153 10.52 14.22 44.60
CA GLU A 153 9.34 14.17 43.74
C GLU A 153 8.89 12.70 43.58
N PRO A 154 7.58 12.44 43.45
CA PRO A 154 7.08 11.07 43.24
C PRO A 154 7.73 10.33 42.06
N GLY A 155 8.22 11.05 41.05
CA GLY A 155 8.96 10.49 39.91
C GLY A 155 10.33 9.90 40.27
N ASP A 156 10.97 10.40 41.33
CA ASP A 156 12.34 10.03 41.71
C ASP A 156 12.38 8.75 42.56
N VAL A 157 11.29 8.46 43.28
CA VAL A 157 11.23 7.42 44.31
C VAL A 157 10.27 6.28 44.02
N LEU A 158 9.36 6.47 43.06
CA LEU A 158 8.37 5.47 42.68
C LEU A 158 8.65 4.94 41.27
N ARG A 159 8.32 3.67 41.06
CA ARG A 159 8.33 3.03 39.74
C ARG A 159 7.00 2.34 39.53
N ILE A 160 6.45 2.45 38.32
CA ILE A 160 5.39 1.57 37.86
C ILE A 160 6.05 0.39 37.17
N VAL A 161 5.68 -0.83 37.52
CA VAL A 161 6.33 -2.06 37.05
C VAL A 161 5.28 -2.98 36.45
N GLY A 162 5.55 -3.51 35.26
CA GLY A 162 4.70 -4.48 34.57
C GLY A 162 4.80 -5.89 35.16
N PRO A 163 3.98 -6.85 34.70
CA PRO A 163 3.98 -8.24 35.16
C PRO A 163 5.34 -8.94 35.03
N GLY A 164 6.14 -8.57 34.04
CA GLY A 164 7.49 -9.11 33.78
C GLY A 164 8.61 -8.47 34.61
N GLY A 165 8.31 -7.43 35.40
CA GLY A 165 9.32 -6.68 36.15
C GLY A 165 9.87 -5.44 35.43
N ASP A 166 9.44 -5.18 34.19
CA ASP A 166 9.88 -4.03 33.39
C ASP A 166 9.28 -2.72 33.91
N ALA A 167 10.10 -1.67 33.93
CA ALA A 167 9.65 -0.34 34.35
C ALA A 167 8.79 0.32 33.26
N ILE A 168 7.64 0.86 33.65
CA ILE A 168 6.72 1.58 32.77
C ILE A 168 6.89 3.08 33.03
N PRO A 169 7.29 3.88 32.04
CA PRO A 169 7.38 5.33 32.19
C PRO A 169 6.04 5.96 32.57
N PHE A 170 6.06 6.92 33.48
CA PHE A 170 4.87 7.64 33.91
C PHE A 170 5.12 9.13 34.06
N ARG A 171 4.06 9.92 33.98
CA ARG A 171 4.05 11.35 34.31
C ARG A 171 3.38 11.57 35.64
N SER A 172 3.93 12.48 36.44
CA SER A 172 3.34 12.91 37.71
C SER A 172 2.64 14.25 37.52
N SER A 173 1.43 14.40 38.06
CA SER A 173 0.73 15.69 38.10
C SER A 173 0.01 15.89 39.43
N SER A 174 0.25 17.04 40.06
CA SER A 174 -0.51 17.48 41.24
C SER A 174 -1.91 17.94 40.83
N ARG A 175 -2.92 17.63 41.64
CA ARG A 175 -4.30 18.06 41.40
C ARG A 175 -4.68 19.21 42.32
N ASP A 176 -5.25 20.26 41.74
CA ASP A 176 -5.70 21.45 42.45
C ASP A 176 -7.15 21.29 42.95
N ASP A 177 -7.46 20.13 43.52
CA ASP A 177 -8.79 19.78 44.06
C ASP A 177 -8.87 19.90 45.59
N GLY A 178 -7.86 20.51 46.20
CA GLY A 178 -7.74 20.69 47.65
C GLY A 178 -7.35 19.43 48.43
N THR A 179 -7.18 18.28 47.77
CA THR A 179 -6.88 17.01 48.43
C THR A 179 -5.38 16.73 48.58
N GLY A 180 -4.51 17.51 47.93
CA GLY A 180 -3.05 17.30 47.94
C GLY A 180 -2.58 16.02 47.26
N HIS A 181 -3.47 15.28 46.59
CA HIS A 181 -3.14 14.03 45.92
C HIS A 181 -2.38 14.28 44.60
N THR A 182 -1.49 13.34 44.29
CA THR A 182 -0.78 13.30 43.01
C THR A 182 -1.32 12.16 42.15
N VAL A 183 -1.47 12.40 40.85
CA VAL A 183 -1.82 11.36 39.87
C VAL A 183 -0.57 10.98 39.09
N LEU A 184 -0.23 9.70 39.13
CA LEU A 184 0.76 9.08 38.27
C LEU A 184 0.04 8.47 37.07
N SER A 185 0.36 8.93 35.87
CA SER A 185 -0.23 8.47 34.62
C SER A 185 0.81 7.75 33.78
N ALA A 186 0.65 6.44 33.61
CA ALA A 186 1.41 5.63 32.67
C ALA A 186 0.59 5.33 31.43
N ARG A 187 1.21 5.42 30.26
CA ARG A 187 0.66 4.96 28.99
C ARG A 187 1.36 3.67 28.63
N ILE A 188 0.57 2.66 28.27
CA ILE A 188 1.04 1.37 27.81
C ILE A 188 0.47 1.20 26.41
N ASP A 189 1.33 1.29 25.41
CA ASP A 189 0.94 1.12 24.02
C ASP A 189 0.74 -0.37 23.68
N GLU A 190 -0.04 -0.63 22.63
CA GLU A 190 -0.22 -1.95 22.04
C GLU A 190 1.11 -2.58 21.62
N GLY A 191 1.18 -3.91 21.56
CA GLY A 191 2.41 -4.67 21.28
C GLY A 191 3.16 -5.14 22.53
N THR A 192 2.85 -4.60 23.71
CA THR A 192 3.29 -5.19 24.99
C THR A 192 2.38 -6.34 25.40
N GLU A 193 2.94 -7.39 26.03
CA GLU A 193 2.14 -8.55 26.49
C GLU A 193 0.97 -8.12 27.40
N LEU A 194 1.23 -7.15 28.29
CA LEU A 194 0.21 -6.59 29.18
C LEU A 194 -0.90 -5.85 28.41
N ALA A 195 -0.53 -4.93 27.51
CA ALA A 195 -1.53 -4.19 26.73
C ALA A 195 -2.37 -5.11 25.86
N ASP A 196 -1.71 -6.05 25.18
CA ASP A 196 -2.37 -7.00 24.28
C ASP A 196 -3.34 -7.93 25.04
N SER A 197 -3.02 -8.31 26.28
CA SER A 197 -3.87 -9.15 27.13
C SER A 197 -5.20 -8.49 27.51
N ILE A 198 -5.22 -7.16 27.63
CA ILE A 198 -6.41 -6.39 28.01
C ILE A 198 -7.12 -5.87 26.77
N LEU A 199 -6.39 -5.25 25.84
CA LEU A 199 -6.95 -4.71 24.60
C LEU A 199 -7.55 -5.81 23.73
N GLY A 200 -7.03 -7.04 23.79
CA GLY A 200 -7.63 -8.21 23.13
C GLY A 200 -9.01 -8.62 23.68
N LEU A 201 -9.37 -8.18 24.90
CA LEU A 201 -10.66 -8.48 25.53
C LEU A 201 -11.72 -7.40 25.29
N ILE A 202 -11.33 -6.23 24.76
CA ILE A 202 -12.23 -5.10 24.53
C ILE A 202 -12.54 -5.02 23.03
N LYS A 203 -13.82 -4.95 22.69
CA LYS A 203 -14.29 -4.88 21.31
C LYS A 203 -15.06 -3.58 21.06
N LEU A 204 -14.83 -3.00 19.88
CA LEU A 204 -15.68 -1.95 19.33
C LEU A 204 -16.82 -2.64 18.59
N GLU A 205 -18.05 -2.45 19.04
CA GLU A 205 -19.25 -2.98 18.40
C GLU A 205 -20.06 -1.84 17.79
N SER A 206 -20.63 -2.07 16.60
CA SER A 206 -21.61 -1.15 16.03
C SER A 206 -22.91 -1.21 16.84
N SER A 207 -23.47 -0.05 17.19
CA SER A 207 -24.81 0.04 17.77
C SER A 207 -25.92 -0.08 16.72
N GLU A 208 -25.61 0.06 15.43
CA GLU A 208 -26.55 -0.13 14.33
C GLU A 208 -26.52 -1.59 13.85
N SER A 209 -27.69 -2.22 13.88
CA SER A 209 -27.96 -3.60 13.46
C SER A 209 -27.91 -3.74 11.94
N ASP A 210 -27.20 -4.78 11.45
CA ASP A 210 -27.40 -5.51 10.19
C ASP A 210 -28.30 -4.85 9.13
N LYS A 211 -27.92 -3.66 8.65
CA LYS A 211 -28.45 -3.21 7.36
C LYS A 211 -27.71 -4.02 6.31
N SER A 212 -28.40 -4.97 5.71
CA SER A 212 -27.93 -5.67 4.51
C SER A 212 -27.71 -4.61 3.43
N GLU A 213 -26.46 -4.21 3.23
CA GLU A 213 -26.10 -3.38 2.10
C GLU A 213 -26.51 -4.09 0.79
N PRO A 214 -27.05 -3.36 -0.21
CA PRO A 214 -27.41 -3.96 -1.49
C PRO A 214 -26.16 -4.52 -2.18
N PRO A 215 -26.30 -5.58 -3.00
CA PRO A 215 -25.19 -6.06 -3.86
C PRO A 215 -24.64 -4.94 -4.73
N ALA A 216 -23.33 -4.93 -4.94
CA ALA A 216 -22.71 -3.97 -5.84
C ALA A 216 -22.88 -4.43 -7.29
N GLU A 217 -22.97 -3.47 -8.19
CA GLU A 217 -22.94 -3.69 -9.63
C GLU A 217 -21.77 -2.88 -10.16
N ILE A 218 -20.71 -3.57 -10.59
CA ILE A 218 -19.44 -2.97 -10.98
C ILE A 218 -19.09 -3.49 -12.36
N GLU A 219 -18.66 -2.59 -13.22
CA GLU A 219 -17.94 -2.94 -14.45
C GLU A 219 -16.73 -2.00 -14.53
N LEU A 220 -15.54 -2.53 -14.28
CA LEU A 220 -14.28 -1.81 -14.42
C LEU A 220 -13.58 -2.32 -15.67
N MET A 221 -13.43 -1.42 -16.63
CA MET A 221 -12.78 -1.71 -17.91
C MET A 221 -11.42 -1.03 -17.94
N ILE A 222 -10.43 -1.75 -18.45
CA ILE A 222 -9.09 -1.23 -18.74
C ILE A 222 -8.77 -1.49 -20.22
N PRO A 223 -7.78 -0.79 -20.78
CA PRO A 223 -7.36 -1.04 -22.15
C PRO A 223 -6.76 -2.46 -22.32
N GLN A 224 -6.96 -3.06 -23.49
CA GLN A 224 -6.40 -4.38 -23.81
C GLN A 224 -4.90 -4.30 -24.07
N CYS A 225 -4.20 -5.37 -23.70
CA CYS A 225 -2.77 -5.49 -23.87
C CYS A 225 -2.39 -6.94 -24.21
N GLU A 226 -1.58 -7.11 -25.26
CA GLU A 226 -1.11 -8.41 -25.77
C GLU A 226 0.29 -8.27 -26.36
N GLY A 227 1.18 -9.23 -26.12
CA GLY A 227 2.51 -9.25 -26.72
C GLY A 227 3.63 -9.14 -25.70
N ASP A 228 4.82 -8.80 -26.18
CA ASP A 228 6.04 -8.81 -25.37
C ASP A 228 6.14 -7.52 -24.54
N VAL A 229 6.50 -7.68 -23.25
CA VAL A 229 6.78 -6.60 -22.30
C VAL A 229 8.29 -6.41 -22.22
N THR A 230 8.78 -5.26 -22.69
CA THR A 230 10.21 -4.92 -22.75
C THR A 230 10.45 -3.47 -22.37
N GLY A 231 11.67 -3.11 -21.97
CA GLY A 231 12.03 -1.75 -21.57
C GLY A 231 12.59 -1.70 -20.15
N SER A 232 12.66 -0.51 -19.58
CA SER A 232 13.18 -0.27 -18.24
C SER A 232 12.12 0.37 -17.34
N VAL A 233 12.02 -0.08 -16.09
CA VAL A 233 11.12 0.50 -15.10
C VAL A 233 11.81 0.73 -13.77
N THR A 234 11.55 1.89 -13.17
CA THR A 234 11.88 2.19 -11.78
C THR A 234 10.62 2.13 -10.93
N VAL A 235 10.67 1.29 -9.90
CA VAL A 235 9.59 1.07 -8.93
C VAL A 235 10.04 1.66 -7.60
N ALA A 236 9.41 2.74 -7.20
CA ALA A 236 9.67 3.42 -5.94
C ALA A 236 8.67 2.93 -4.88
N GLY A 237 9.16 2.19 -3.88
CA GLY A 237 8.38 1.54 -2.84
C GLY A 237 7.84 0.18 -3.29
N VAL A 238 8.33 -0.89 -2.68
CA VAL A 238 7.83 -2.27 -2.85
C VAL A 238 7.05 -2.76 -1.63
N GLY A 239 6.35 -1.83 -0.97
CA GLY A 239 5.44 -2.09 0.13
C GLY A 239 4.08 -2.64 -0.31
N GLY A 240 2.99 -2.17 0.31
CA GLY A 240 1.62 -2.67 0.09
C GLY A 240 1.19 -2.63 -1.38
N LEU A 241 1.42 -1.51 -2.07
CA LEU A 241 1.02 -1.33 -3.46
C LEU A 241 2.05 -1.93 -4.42
N GLY A 242 3.32 -1.52 -4.31
CA GLY A 242 4.39 -1.96 -5.20
C GLY A 242 4.63 -3.47 -5.22
N SER A 243 4.46 -4.16 -4.09
CA SER A 243 4.56 -5.64 -4.08
C SER A 243 3.46 -6.30 -4.91
N TRP A 244 2.21 -5.83 -4.82
CA TRP A 244 1.12 -6.34 -5.65
C TRP A 244 1.28 -5.96 -7.11
N ALA A 245 1.75 -4.74 -7.40
CA ALA A 245 2.02 -4.31 -8.76
C ALA A 245 3.07 -5.20 -9.44
N MET A 246 4.20 -5.43 -8.77
CA MET A 246 5.26 -6.27 -9.32
C MET A 246 4.91 -7.75 -9.35
N HIS A 247 4.12 -8.24 -8.39
CA HIS A 247 3.52 -9.57 -8.49
C HIS A 247 2.62 -9.69 -9.72
N THR A 248 1.76 -8.70 -9.99
CA THR A 248 0.90 -8.67 -11.18
C THR A 248 1.72 -8.65 -12.47
N VAL A 249 2.78 -7.83 -12.56
CA VAL A 249 3.66 -7.79 -13.74
C VAL A 249 4.36 -9.12 -13.96
N ALA A 250 5.00 -9.67 -12.92
CA ALA A 250 5.76 -10.92 -13.04
C ALA A 250 4.86 -12.12 -13.37
N MET A 251 3.71 -12.24 -12.69
CA MET A 251 2.75 -13.31 -12.97
C MET A 251 2.13 -13.16 -14.36
N GLY A 252 1.79 -11.95 -14.79
CA GLY A 252 1.27 -11.69 -16.13
C GLY A 252 2.24 -12.13 -17.23
N ILE A 253 3.49 -11.68 -17.15
CA ILE A 253 4.54 -12.03 -18.13
C ILE A 253 4.79 -13.55 -18.13
N ALA A 254 4.90 -14.18 -16.96
CA ALA A 254 5.10 -15.61 -16.86
C ALA A 254 3.89 -16.41 -17.41
N ASN A 255 2.67 -15.96 -17.14
CA ASN A 255 1.44 -16.59 -17.61
C ASN A 255 1.32 -16.51 -19.15
N SER A 256 1.75 -15.42 -19.77
CA SER A 256 1.84 -15.30 -21.23
C SER A 256 3.04 -16.05 -21.85
N GLY A 257 3.82 -16.78 -21.05
CA GLY A 257 4.98 -17.55 -21.49
C GLY A 257 6.28 -16.75 -21.67
N GLY A 258 6.32 -15.50 -21.21
CA GLY A 258 7.53 -14.67 -21.19
C GLY A 258 8.44 -14.99 -20.01
N ASP A 259 9.75 -14.77 -20.18
CA ASP A 259 10.78 -15.02 -19.17
C ASP A 259 11.45 -13.73 -18.64
N GLY A 260 10.95 -12.58 -19.10
CA GLY A 260 11.50 -11.25 -18.79
C GLY A 260 12.58 -10.77 -19.76
N SER A 261 12.82 -11.47 -20.88
CA SER A 261 13.79 -11.04 -21.89
C SER A 261 13.55 -9.61 -22.37
N GLY A 262 14.57 -8.75 -22.21
CA GLY A 262 14.51 -7.35 -22.63
C GLY A 262 13.85 -6.42 -21.63
N LEU A 263 13.60 -6.88 -20.39
CA LEU A 263 13.05 -6.09 -19.30
C LEU A 263 14.12 -5.81 -18.23
N SER A 264 14.30 -4.54 -17.89
CA SER A 264 15.12 -4.08 -16.75
C SER A 264 14.21 -3.51 -15.67
N ILE A 265 14.35 -4.00 -14.44
CA ILE A 265 13.50 -3.68 -13.28
C ILE A 265 14.38 -3.15 -12.16
N HIS A 266 14.15 -1.91 -11.75
CA HIS A 266 14.84 -1.24 -10.66
C HIS A 266 13.90 -1.06 -9.47
N LEU A 267 14.09 -1.85 -8.41
CA LEU A 267 13.24 -1.84 -7.22
C LEU A 267 13.92 -1.03 -6.13
N VAL A 268 13.29 0.07 -5.71
CA VAL A 268 13.85 1.01 -4.73
C VAL A 268 12.95 1.05 -3.50
N ASP A 269 13.47 0.73 -2.32
CA ASP A 269 12.73 0.81 -1.07
C ASP A 269 13.68 1.03 0.11
N PRO A 270 13.46 2.03 0.97
CA PRO A 270 14.38 2.34 2.05
C PRO A 270 14.27 1.37 3.24
N ASP A 271 13.24 0.53 3.28
CA ASP A 271 13.03 -0.37 4.40
C ASP A 271 14.07 -1.50 4.40
N THR A 272 14.90 -1.48 5.44
CA THR A 272 15.93 -2.49 5.69
C THR A 272 15.38 -3.80 6.22
N GLU A 273 14.10 -3.85 6.62
CA GLU A 273 13.50 -5.03 7.24
C GLU A 273 12.06 -5.28 6.76
N VAL A 274 11.79 -6.52 6.35
CA VAL A 274 10.44 -7.08 6.27
C VAL A 274 9.97 -7.41 7.68
N GLU A 275 8.83 -6.85 8.07
CA GLU A 275 8.24 -7.06 9.39
C GLU A 275 7.04 -8.04 9.34
N VAL A 276 6.74 -8.67 10.47
CA VAL A 276 5.61 -9.63 10.59
C VAL A 276 4.30 -9.01 10.15
N HIS A 277 4.09 -7.75 10.50
CA HIS A 277 2.87 -7.05 10.18
C HIS A 277 2.77 -6.75 8.68
N ASN A 278 3.82 -6.90 7.85
CA ASN A 278 3.79 -6.71 6.39
C ASN A 278 3.13 -7.87 5.64
N LEU A 279 3.24 -9.10 6.18
CA LEU A 279 2.87 -10.38 5.55
C LEU A 279 1.36 -10.60 5.33
N ASN A 280 0.53 -9.62 5.67
CA ASN A 280 -0.92 -9.64 5.52
C ASN A 280 -1.43 -8.74 4.39
N ARG A 281 -0.55 -7.98 3.72
CA ARG A 281 -0.94 -7.14 2.60
C ARG A 281 0.15 -6.99 1.53
N GLN A 282 1.37 -7.45 1.80
CA GLN A 282 2.50 -7.35 0.88
C GLN A 282 2.82 -8.74 0.34
N VAL A 283 2.48 -8.98 -0.92
CA VAL A 283 2.35 -10.33 -1.49
C VAL A 283 3.69 -11.02 -1.77
N LEU A 284 4.75 -10.25 -1.98
CA LEU A 284 6.08 -10.78 -2.30
C LEU A 284 6.84 -11.35 -1.08
N TYR A 285 6.34 -11.11 0.13
CA TYR A 285 7.06 -11.44 1.36
C TYR A 285 6.43 -12.62 2.10
N THR A 286 7.30 -13.42 2.71
CA THR A 286 6.93 -14.59 3.52
C THR A 286 7.58 -14.52 4.90
N ALA A 287 7.24 -15.46 5.78
CA ALA A 287 7.83 -15.53 7.11
C ALA A 287 9.35 -15.81 7.09
N ASP A 288 9.86 -16.41 6.02
CA ASP A 288 11.29 -16.71 5.86
C ASP A 288 12.11 -15.45 5.50
N ASP A 289 11.43 -14.36 5.13
CA ASP A 289 12.05 -13.12 4.68
C ASP A 289 12.15 -12.06 5.80
N LEU A 290 11.70 -12.38 7.02
CA LEU A 290 11.66 -11.44 8.15
C LEU A 290 13.06 -10.91 8.51
N GLY A 291 13.16 -9.59 8.68
CA GLY A 291 14.42 -8.89 8.97
C GLY A 291 15.34 -8.69 7.77
N MET A 292 14.89 -9.03 6.55
CA MET A 292 15.65 -8.77 5.31
C MET A 292 15.16 -7.48 4.63
N PRO A 293 16.00 -6.80 3.83
CA PRO A 293 15.59 -5.60 3.10
C PRO A 293 14.50 -5.89 2.06
N LYS A 294 13.49 -5.02 1.99
CA LYS A 294 12.32 -5.21 1.11
C LYS A 294 12.68 -5.20 -0.37
N ALA A 295 13.53 -4.26 -0.78
CA ALA A 295 13.99 -4.15 -2.16
C ALA A 295 14.71 -5.44 -2.61
N GLU A 296 15.60 -5.98 -1.77
CA GLU A 296 16.37 -7.19 -2.07
C GLU A 296 15.48 -8.44 -2.14
N VAL A 297 14.58 -8.63 -1.18
CA VAL A 297 13.65 -9.76 -1.19
C VAL A 297 12.74 -9.68 -2.43
N SER A 298 12.22 -8.50 -2.74
CA SER A 298 11.39 -8.32 -3.94
C SER A 298 12.18 -8.63 -5.21
N ALA A 299 13.42 -8.15 -5.35
CA ALA A 299 14.24 -8.42 -6.53
C ALA A 299 14.50 -9.93 -6.71
N ARG A 300 14.81 -10.63 -5.61
CA ARG A 300 14.98 -12.09 -5.64
C ARG A 300 13.70 -12.79 -6.09
N ARG A 301 12.53 -12.43 -5.55
CA ARG A 301 11.24 -13.05 -5.90
C ARG A 301 10.88 -12.82 -7.37
N ILE A 302 11.07 -11.60 -7.87
CA ILE A 302 10.80 -11.29 -9.28
C ILE A 302 11.77 -12.05 -10.19
N SER A 303 13.05 -12.17 -9.82
CA SER A 303 14.04 -12.95 -10.57
C SER A 303 13.74 -14.47 -10.57
N GLU A 304 13.11 -14.99 -9.51
CA GLU A 304 12.64 -16.39 -9.46
C GLU A 304 11.53 -16.66 -10.50
N ILE A 305 10.68 -15.66 -10.77
CA ILE A 305 9.57 -15.76 -11.73
C ILE A 305 10.03 -15.42 -13.17
N LEU A 306 10.86 -14.39 -13.31
CA LEU A 306 11.37 -13.85 -14.58
C LEU A 306 12.90 -14.01 -14.64
N PRO A 307 13.41 -15.21 -14.93
CA PRO A 307 14.85 -15.52 -14.79
C PRO A 307 15.76 -14.81 -15.79
N VAL A 308 15.20 -14.19 -16.84
CA VAL A 308 15.97 -13.47 -17.88
C VAL A 308 15.87 -11.95 -17.72
N ALA A 309 14.91 -11.45 -16.92
CA ALA A 309 14.84 -10.02 -16.61
C ALA A 309 16.08 -9.56 -15.84
N GLU A 310 16.52 -8.33 -16.11
CA GLU A 310 17.55 -7.68 -15.32
C GLU A 310 16.89 -7.01 -14.10
N VAL A 311 16.97 -7.63 -12.93
CA VAL A 311 16.35 -7.10 -11.70
C VAL A 311 17.41 -6.59 -10.74
N ARG A 312 17.35 -5.31 -10.37
CA ARG A 312 18.26 -4.67 -9.41
C ARG A 312 17.48 -4.11 -8.22
N ALA A 313 18.02 -4.29 -7.02
CA ALA A 313 17.49 -3.75 -5.78
C ALA A 313 18.33 -2.56 -5.31
N TYR A 314 17.67 -1.53 -4.79
CA TYR A 314 18.29 -0.38 -4.15
C TYR A 314 17.61 -0.16 -2.79
N VAL A 315 18.36 -0.38 -1.71
CA VAL A 315 17.90 -0.10 -0.35
C VAL A 315 18.17 1.37 -0.06
N ASP A 316 17.30 2.24 -0.59
CA ASP A 316 17.49 3.68 -0.61
C ASP A 316 16.13 4.42 -0.71
N ALA A 317 16.12 5.70 -0.37
CA ALA A 317 14.97 6.60 -0.51
C ALA A 317 15.15 7.55 -1.71
N LEU A 318 14.19 7.53 -2.64
CA LEU A 318 14.12 8.54 -3.69
C LEU A 318 13.65 9.88 -3.11
N GLY A 319 14.43 10.93 -3.37
CA GLY A 319 14.27 12.24 -2.74
C GLY A 319 14.76 13.39 -3.61
N ILE A 320 14.74 14.61 -3.07
CA ILE A 320 15.09 15.82 -3.83
C ILE A 320 16.53 15.79 -4.34
N ALA A 321 17.47 15.20 -3.58
CA ALA A 321 18.86 15.03 -4.04
C ALA A 321 18.94 14.28 -5.38
N HIS A 322 18.09 13.28 -5.59
CA HIS A 322 18.04 12.53 -6.86
C HIS A 322 17.46 13.39 -7.99
N LEU A 323 16.43 14.18 -7.71
CA LEU A 323 15.89 15.15 -8.69
C LEU A 323 16.94 16.20 -9.07
N ASP A 324 17.65 16.75 -8.09
CA ASP A 324 18.72 17.73 -8.32
C ASP A 324 19.87 17.13 -9.14
N GLY A 325 20.30 15.90 -8.82
CA GLY A 325 21.32 15.20 -9.57
C GLY A 325 20.95 14.93 -11.03
N LEU A 326 19.66 14.71 -11.32
CA LEU A 326 19.15 14.58 -12.70
C LEU A 326 19.10 15.92 -13.43
N MET A 327 18.67 16.99 -12.74
CA MET A 327 18.52 18.32 -13.34
C MET A 327 19.85 19.07 -13.51
N ASN A 328 20.82 18.81 -12.63
CA ASN A 328 22.11 19.48 -12.56
C ASN A 328 23.27 18.46 -12.59
N PRO A 329 23.41 17.66 -13.67
CA PRO A 329 24.42 16.59 -13.75
C PRO A 329 25.86 17.12 -13.65
N ASP A 330 26.11 18.36 -14.08
CA ASP A 330 27.43 19.02 -13.98
C ASP A 330 27.75 19.50 -12.54
N GLY A 331 26.76 19.59 -11.65
CA GLY A 331 26.91 20.04 -10.26
C GLY A 331 27.49 18.97 -9.33
N ILE A 332 27.36 17.69 -9.69
CA ILE A 332 27.89 16.55 -8.92
C ILE A 332 29.43 16.53 -8.93
N ILE A 333 30.07 17.21 -9.88
CA ILE A 333 31.54 17.20 -10.08
C ILE A 333 32.28 18.19 -9.15
N GLN A 334 31.60 19.04 -8.36
CA GLN A 334 32.28 20.04 -7.49
C GLN A 334 32.44 19.65 -6.01
N ASN A 335 32.28 18.37 -5.67
CA ASN A 335 32.66 17.84 -4.35
C ASN A 335 33.76 16.75 -4.44
N GLU A 336 34.52 16.69 -5.54
CA GLU A 336 35.86 16.09 -5.48
C GLU A 336 36.79 17.08 -4.78
N VAL A 337 37.30 16.62 -3.65
CA VAL A 337 38.28 17.28 -2.78
C VAL A 337 39.38 17.94 -3.62
N ASP A 338 39.50 19.27 -3.53
CA ASP A 338 40.72 19.97 -3.92
C ASP A 338 41.84 19.44 -3.00
N ASP A 339 42.62 18.51 -3.56
CA ASP A 339 43.85 17.96 -2.99
C ASP A 339 44.92 19.05 -2.82
N GLU A 340 44.80 19.95 -1.85
CA GLU A 340 45.94 20.68 -1.28
C GLU A 340 45.68 21.06 0.19
N GLU A 341 45.73 20.08 1.11
CA GLU A 341 46.41 20.20 2.42
C GLU A 341 46.32 18.86 3.18
N GLU A 342 47.46 18.17 3.33
CA GLU A 342 47.61 17.02 4.23
C GLU A 342 47.29 17.44 5.68
N MET A 343 46.13 17.06 6.19
CA MET A 343 45.88 16.95 7.62
C MET A 343 45.51 15.51 7.97
N GLU A 344 46.39 14.87 8.75
CA GLU A 344 46.10 13.63 9.46
C GLU A 344 44.82 13.82 10.29
N ILE A 345 43.74 13.17 9.90
CA ILE A 345 42.55 13.01 10.74
C ILE A 345 42.48 11.53 11.12
N ASP A 346 42.62 11.28 12.42
CA ASP A 346 42.42 9.99 13.05
C ASP A 346 41.03 9.44 12.71
N PHE A 347 41.00 8.17 12.30
CA PHE A 347 39.80 7.36 12.12
C PHE A 347 38.86 7.49 13.34
N ILE A 348 37.71 8.13 13.14
CA ILE A 348 36.54 7.98 14.00
C ILE A 348 35.53 7.18 13.18
N GLU A 349 35.40 5.88 13.51
CA GLU A 349 34.28 5.06 13.05
C GLU A 349 32.96 5.63 13.62
N GLY A 350 32.05 5.98 12.72
CA GLY A 350 30.67 6.30 13.03
C GLY A 350 30.31 7.76 12.79
N PHE A 351 29.95 8.09 11.55
CA PHE A 351 28.96 9.11 11.15
C PHE A 351 28.96 9.16 9.60
N ASP A 352 28.24 8.22 8.99
CA ASP A 352 28.08 8.10 7.52
C ASP A 352 26.70 8.67 7.09
N ASP A 353 26.30 9.81 7.65
CA ASP A 353 24.96 10.41 7.48
C ASP A 353 24.92 11.50 6.38
N PHE A 354 25.92 11.56 5.52
CA PHE A 354 25.83 12.22 4.22
C PHE A 354 25.87 11.14 3.14
N ALA A 355 24.73 10.47 2.95
CA ALA A 355 24.53 9.53 1.85
C ALA A 355 24.77 10.27 0.52
N GLY A 356 25.92 10.01 -0.11
CA GLY A 356 26.16 10.39 -1.50
C GLY A 356 25.10 9.72 -2.36
N ILE A 357 24.58 10.45 -3.35
CA ILE A 357 23.62 9.90 -4.31
C ILE A 357 24.26 8.69 -5.00
N SER A 358 23.60 7.52 -4.96
CA SER A 358 24.10 6.34 -5.67
C SER A 358 24.12 6.62 -7.18
N GLY A 359 25.32 6.68 -7.77
CA GLY A 359 25.49 6.90 -9.21
C GLY A 359 24.77 5.84 -10.06
N ASP A 360 24.74 4.60 -9.59
CA ASP A 360 24.03 3.49 -10.24
C ASP A 360 22.51 3.71 -10.24
N LEU A 361 21.95 4.29 -9.17
CA LEU A 361 20.52 4.61 -9.09
C LEU A 361 20.14 5.77 -10.01
N LEU A 362 21.00 6.80 -10.14
CA LEU A 362 20.79 7.87 -11.12
C LEU A 362 20.87 7.36 -12.56
N GLU A 363 21.77 6.43 -12.87
CA GLU A 363 21.84 5.79 -14.18
C GLU A 363 20.57 4.98 -14.47
N ALA A 364 20.11 4.20 -13.48
CA ALA A 364 18.85 3.46 -13.56
C ALA A 364 17.66 4.39 -13.85
N LEU A 365 17.54 5.50 -13.12
CA LEU A 365 16.49 6.51 -13.34
C LEU A 365 16.56 7.10 -14.75
N ASN A 366 17.74 7.50 -15.22
CA ASN A 366 17.92 8.08 -16.55
C ASN A 366 17.56 7.13 -17.70
N SER A 367 17.64 5.82 -17.47
CA SER A 367 17.35 4.80 -18.47
C SER A 367 15.91 4.27 -18.43
N THR A 368 15.09 4.74 -17.48
CA THR A 368 13.74 4.23 -17.25
C THR A 368 12.78 4.68 -18.37
N ASP A 369 11.88 3.79 -18.81
CA ASP A 369 10.80 4.10 -19.75
C ASP A 369 9.48 4.44 -19.03
N ALA A 370 9.34 4.02 -17.77
CA ALA A 370 8.22 4.35 -16.89
C ALA A 370 8.66 4.39 -15.42
N VAL A 371 7.91 5.14 -14.60
CA VAL A 371 8.06 5.18 -13.13
C VAL A 371 6.79 4.64 -12.46
N LEU A 372 6.94 3.72 -11.52
CA LEU A 372 5.83 3.23 -10.68
C LEU A 372 5.99 3.74 -9.25
N SER A 373 4.95 4.35 -8.71
CA SER A 373 4.94 4.97 -7.38
C SER A 373 4.15 4.14 -6.36
N GLY A 374 4.83 3.20 -5.71
CA GLY A 374 4.34 2.43 -4.56
C GLY A 374 4.57 3.06 -3.19
N VAL A 375 5.06 4.32 -3.13
CA VAL A 375 5.34 5.05 -1.88
C VAL A 375 4.06 5.60 -1.21
N ASP A 376 4.10 5.81 0.10
CA ASP A 376 2.91 6.06 0.93
C ASP A 376 2.69 7.54 1.34
N ASN A 377 3.59 8.45 0.97
CA ASN A 377 3.50 9.87 1.32
C ASN A 377 3.47 10.79 0.07
N LEU A 378 2.68 11.87 0.14
CA LEU A 378 2.45 12.75 -1.02
C LEU A 378 3.70 13.49 -1.50
N ARG A 379 4.65 13.79 -0.60
CA ARG A 379 5.89 14.49 -0.98
C ARG A 379 6.76 13.60 -1.86
N SER A 380 7.00 12.35 -1.47
CA SER A 380 7.80 11.41 -2.27
C SER A 380 7.15 11.17 -3.63
N ARG A 381 5.83 11.03 -3.69
CA ARG A 381 5.10 10.95 -4.96
C ARG A 381 5.29 12.20 -5.82
N SER A 382 5.34 13.38 -5.19
CA SER A 382 5.57 14.65 -5.90
C SER A 382 7.00 14.73 -6.46
N VAL A 383 8.00 14.24 -5.72
CA VAL A 383 9.38 14.10 -6.22
C VAL A 383 9.43 13.15 -7.41
N LEU A 384 8.79 11.97 -7.31
CA LEU A 384 8.71 11.01 -8.41
C LEU A 384 8.01 11.61 -9.63
N SER A 385 6.94 12.38 -9.43
CA SER A 385 6.25 13.10 -10.50
C SER A 385 7.15 14.16 -11.16
N ALA A 386 8.08 14.77 -10.43
CA ALA A 386 9.04 15.73 -10.96
C ALA A 386 10.09 15.01 -11.80
N ILE A 387 10.63 13.91 -11.28
CA ILE A 387 11.59 13.04 -11.97
C ILE A 387 10.97 12.52 -13.27
N SER A 388 9.77 11.94 -13.22
CA SER A 388 9.10 11.41 -14.42
C SER A 388 8.82 12.51 -15.46
N SER A 389 8.40 13.69 -15.00
CA SER A 389 8.15 14.84 -15.88
C SER A 389 9.43 15.36 -16.52
N HIS A 390 10.55 15.39 -15.78
CA HIS A 390 11.86 15.80 -16.27
C HIS A 390 12.40 14.83 -17.33
N LEU A 391 12.27 13.53 -17.06
CA LEU A 391 12.69 12.47 -18.00
C LEU A 391 11.73 12.31 -19.19
N GLY A 392 10.54 12.91 -19.14
CA GLY A 392 9.53 12.81 -20.19
C GLY A 392 8.82 11.46 -20.25
N VAL A 393 8.86 10.69 -19.16
CA VAL A 393 8.29 9.33 -19.06
C VAL A 393 7.02 9.32 -18.21
N PRO A 394 6.10 8.36 -18.44
CA PRO A 394 4.91 8.24 -17.62
C PRO A 394 5.23 7.84 -16.17
N MET A 395 4.44 8.39 -15.23
CA MET A 395 4.36 7.90 -13.87
C MET A 395 3.00 7.24 -13.63
N ILE A 396 3.03 6.03 -13.11
CA ILE A 396 1.87 5.26 -12.65
C ILE A 396 1.84 5.37 -11.13
N ASN A 397 0.74 5.84 -10.56
CA ASN A 397 0.65 6.11 -9.13
C ASN A 397 -0.68 5.62 -8.57
N ALA A 398 -0.66 4.93 -7.45
CA ALA A 398 -1.86 4.64 -6.68
C ALA A 398 -1.71 4.97 -5.20
N GLY A 399 -2.84 5.08 -4.50
CA GLY A 399 -2.91 5.28 -3.06
C GLY A 399 -4.05 4.47 -2.47
N ALA A 400 -3.81 3.78 -1.36
CA ALA A 400 -4.82 2.99 -0.67
C ALA A 400 -4.76 3.27 0.83
N ARG A 401 -5.93 3.54 1.43
CA ARG A 401 -6.11 3.74 2.86
C ARG A 401 -7.43 3.11 3.29
N GLY A 402 -7.35 2.08 4.13
CA GLY A 402 -8.50 1.28 4.51
C GLY A 402 -9.35 0.87 3.30
N PHE A 403 -10.64 1.21 3.31
CA PHE A 403 -11.59 0.93 2.22
C PHE A 403 -11.70 2.05 1.18
N VAL A 404 -10.68 2.90 1.03
CA VAL A 404 -10.66 3.96 0.01
C VAL A 404 -9.33 3.90 -0.72
N GLY A 405 -9.35 4.20 -2.01
CA GLY A 405 -8.12 4.43 -2.74
C GLY A 405 -8.32 5.14 -4.07
N SER A 406 -7.20 5.46 -4.70
CA SER A 406 -7.14 6.09 -6.00
C SER A 406 -6.00 5.53 -6.84
N PHE A 407 -6.15 5.60 -8.15
CA PHE A 407 -5.13 5.31 -9.16
C PHE A 407 -5.07 6.48 -10.14
N ASP A 408 -3.86 6.91 -10.50
CA ASP A 408 -3.56 8.01 -11.41
C ASP A 408 -2.53 7.56 -12.45
N VAL A 409 -2.69 8.06 -13.66
CA VAL A 409 -1.66 8.04 -14.71
C VAL A 409 -1.24 9.47 -14.98
N PHE A 410 0.07 9.73 -14.90
CA PHE A 410 0.68 11.00 -15.30
C PHE A 410 1.55 10.79 -16.53
N LEU A 411 1.28 11.52 -17.61
CA LEU A 411 1.94 11.36 -18.90
C LEU A 411 3.08 12.37 -19.08
N GLY A 412 4.26 12.08 -18.52
CA GLY A 412 5.46 12.92 -18.67
C GLY A 412 5.18 14.39 -18.37
N ASP A 413 5.65 15.29 -19.23
CA ASP A 413 5.46 16.75 -19.09
C ASP A 413 4.04 17.23 -19.44
N GLN A 414 3.05 16.35 -19.62
CA GLN A 414 1.66 16.76 -19.92
C GLN A 414 0.79 16.94 -18.67
N THR A 415 1.17 16.28 -17.56
CA THR A 415 0.38 16.24 -16.33
C THR A 415 1.31 16.03 -15.15
N CYS A 416 1.04 16.68 -14.01
CA CYS A 416 1.81 16.44 -12.80
C CYS A 416 0.95 16.40 -11.54
N MET A 417 1.52 15.87 -10.47
CA MET A 417 0.85 15.75 -9.19
C MET A 417 0.35 17.08 -8.61
N VAL A 418 1.09 18.17 -8.75
CA VAL A 418 0.66 19.48 -8.24
C VAL A 418 -0.54 20.03 -9.01
N CYS A 419 -0.64 19.78 -10.33
CA CYS A 419 -1.84 20.13 -11.10
C CYS A 419 -3.09 19.37 -10.62
N ARG A 420 -2.92 18.12 -10.17
CA ARG A 420 -3.99 17.24 -9.67
C ARG A 420 -4.37 17.55 -8.22
N TYR A 421 -3.38 17.68 -7.33
CA TYR A 421 -3.56 17.71 -5.88
C TYR A 421 -3.27 19.07 -5.23
N GLY A 422 -2.68 20.02 -5.96
CA GLY A 422 -2.32 21.35 -5.48
C GLY A 422 -0.96 21.38 -4.77
N THR A 423 -0.52 22.58 -4.37
CA THR A 423 0.81 22.79 -3.74
C THR A 423 0.94 22.17 -2.35
N GLN A 424 -0.14 21.72 -1.72
CA GLN A 424 -0.05 20.98 -0.47
C GLN A 424 0.61 19.60 -0.64
N ALA A 425 0.62 19.06 -1.86
CA ALA A 425 1.26 17.78 -2.13
C ALA A 425 2.79 17.83 -1.94
N VAL A 426 3.42 18.99 -2.19
CA VAL A 426 4.88 19.17 -2.03
C VAL A 426 5.29 19.55 -0.61
N SER A 427 4.40 20.16 0.17
CA SER A 427 4.72 20.68 1.51
C SER A 427 4.41 19.70 2.64
N GLN A 428 3.93 18.49 2.34
CA GLN A 428 3.70 17.45 3.33
C GLN A 428 5.00 16.74 3.72
N TYR A 429 5.69 17.29 4.73
CA TYR A 429 6.88 16.67 5.33
C TYR A 429 6.59 15.51 6.27
N ARG A 430 5.35 15.41 6.77
CA ARG A 430 4.98 14.35 7.70
C ARG A 430 4.80 13.03 6.95
N PRO A 431 5.64 12.02 7.18
CA PRO A 431 5.43 10.71 6.61
C PRO A 431 4.11 10.15 7.18
N MET A 432 3.09 10.05 6.34
CA MET A 432 1.99 9.13 6.62
C MET A 432 2.53 7.76 6.30
N SER A 433 2.77 6.94 7.33
CA SER A 433 3.36 5.62 7.13
C SER A 433 2.43 4.51 7.61
N CYS A 434 2.43 3.41 6.87
CA CYS A 434 1.89 2.12 7.30
C CYS A 434 2.80 1.41 8.33
N GLN A 435 3.90 2.02 8.79
CA GLN A 435 4.81 1.51 9.83
C GLN A 435 4.43 2.07 11.21
N GLU A 436 4.99 1.50 12.28
CA GLU A 436 4.69 1.91 13.67
C GLU A 436 5.36 3.26 14.02
N ASP A 437 6.43 3.61 13.30
CA ASP A 437 7.25 4.81 13.54
C ASP A 437 6.82 6.04 12.73
N GLY A 438 5.76 5.95 11.91
CA GLY A 438 5.18 7.13 11.27
C GLY A 438 4.54 8.08 12.30
N GLU A 439 4.67 9.39 12.10
CA GLU A 439 4.02 10.38 12.99
C GLU A 439 2.48 10.23 13.04
N VAL A 440 1.88 9.63 11.98
CA VAL A 440 0.45 9.33 11.88
C VAL A 440 0.23 7.92 11.31
N PRO A 441 -0.01 6.90 12.15
CA PRO A 441 -0.35 5.56 11.68
C PRO A 441 -1.73 5.57 11.01
N PHE A 442 -1.86 4.84 9.90
CA PHE A 442 -3.15 4.55 9.27
C PHE A 442 -3.31 3.06 9.01
N SER A 443 -4.56 2.63 8.89
CA SER A 443 -4.97 1.25 8.68
C SER A 443 -4.93 0.91 7.18
N ALA A 444 -4.51 -0.30 6.88
CA ALA A 444 -4.40 -0.82 5.52
C ALA A 444 -4.96 -2.22 5.45
N ILE A 445 -5.64 -2.55 4.36
CA ILE A 445 -6.26 -3.86 4.14
C ILE A 445 -5.94 -4.37 2.75
N VAL A 446 -5.75 -5.68 2.63
CA VAL A 446 -5.37 -6.28 1.35
C VAL A 446 -6.37 -6.04 0.23
N THR A 447 -7.68 -5.88 0.51
CA THR A 447 -8.66 -5.62 -0.56
C THR A 447 -8.33 -4.35 -1.33
N SER A 448 -7.93 -3.26 -0.66
CA SER A 448 -7.55 -2.03 -1.35
C SER A 448 -6.13 -2.08 -1.91
N THR A 449 -5.16 -2.63 -1.18
CA THR A 449 -3.77 -2.68 -1.68
C THR A 449 -3.60 -3.63 -2.85
N ALA A 450 -4.28 -4.78 -2.86
CA ALA A 450 -4.25 -5.72 -3.98
C ALA A 450 -4.99 -5.17 -5.20
N LEU A 451 -6.15 -4.52 -4.99
CA LEU A 451 -6.90 -3.88 -6.07
C LEU A 451 -6.05 -2.82 -6.79
N PHE A 452 -5.48 -1.89 -6.03
CA PHE A 452 -4.73 -0.78 -6.60
C PHE A 452 -3.33 -1.18 -7.07
N GLY A 453 -2.64 -2.09 -6.37
CA GLY A 453 -1.38 -2.64 -6.86
C GLY A 453 -1.57 -3.40 -8.17
N ALA A 454 -2.63 -4.21 -8.31
CA ALA A 454 -2.92 -4.88 -9.57
C ALA A 454 -3.25 -3.90 -10.71
N LEU A 455 -3.96 -2.79 -10.42
CA LEU A 455 -4.16 -1.72 -11.41
C LEU A 455 -2.84 -1.08 -11.83
N GLU A 456 -1.93 -0.80 -10.90
CA GLU A 456 -0.59 -0.29 -11.23
C GLU A 456 0.21 -1.27 -12.08
N GLY A 457 0.19 -2.56 -11.74
CA GLY A 457 0.86 -3.60 -12.51
C GLY A 457 0.31 -3.74 -13.94
N LEU A 458 -1.01 -3.73 -14.11
CA LEU A 458 -1.66 -3.80 -15.43
C LEU A 458 -1.38 -2.54 -16.27
N ALA A 459 -1.35 -1.37 -15.64
CA ALA A 459 -0.97 -0.13 -16.31
C ALA A 459 0.51 -0.15 -16.72
N LEU A 460 1.39 -0.70 -15.88
CA LEU A 460 2.81 -0.83 -16.19
C LEU A 460 3.05 -1.79 -17.35
N ILE A 461 2.34 -2.92 -17.38
CA ILE A 461 2.30 -3.81 -18.54
C ILE A 461 1.90 -3.01 -19.79
N SER A 462 0.82 -2.22 -19.73
CA SER A 462 0.37 -1.39 -20.84
C SER A 462 1.39 -0.34 -21.30
N ALA A 463 2.23 0.15 -20.39
CA ALA A 463 3.28 1.13 -20.68
C ALA A 463 4.47 0.53 -21.44
N LEU A 464 4.79 -0.74 -21.15
CA LEU A 464 5.99 -1.42 -21.64
C LEU A 464 5.71 -2.47 -22.73
N CYS A 465 4.44 -2.77 -22.99
CA CYS A 465 4.07 -3.75 -24.00
C CYS A 465 4.16 -3.19 -25.42
N SER A 466 4.67 -4.01 -26.33
CA SER A 466 4.75 -3.71 -27.76
C SER A 466 3.41 -3.79 -28.50
N GLY A 467 2.43 -4.53 -27.95
CA GLY A 467 1.11 -4.70 -28.52
C GLY A 467 -0.01 -4.28 -27.55
N GLY A 468 -0.86 -3.37 -28.00
CA GLY A 468 -2.02 -2.92 -27.26
C GLY A 468 -2.12 -1.41 -27.15
N SER A 469 -2.92 -1.02 -26.16
CA SER A 469 -3.31 0.36 -25.90
C SER A 469 -2.22 1.11 -25.15
N SER A 470 -2.05 2.40 -25.43
CA SER A 470 -1.11 3.26 -24.72
C SER A 470 -1.65 3.60 -23.32
N LEU A 471 -0.78 4.00 -22.39
CA LEU A 471 -1.21 4.61 -21.12
C LEU A 471 -2.14 5.82 -21.30
N SER A 472 -2.12 6.46 -22.46
CA SER A 472 -3.08 7.53 -22.81
C SER A 472 -4.53 7.04 -22.90
N ASP A 473 -4.74 5.74 -23.17
CA ASP A 473 -6.07 5.13 -23.28
C ASP A 473 -6.64 4.72 -21.92
N TRP A 474 -5.80 4.73 -20.87
CA TRP A 474 -6.25 4.47 -19.50
C TRP A 474 -7.02 5.68 -18.94
N PRO A 475 -8.00 5.44 -18.05
CA PRO A 475 -8.54 6.51 -17.23
C PRO A 475 -7.42 7.22 -16.45
N SER A 476 -7.39 8.54 -16.53
CA SER A 476 -6.42 9.38 -15.81
C SER A 476 -6.56 9.37 -14.28
N LEU A 477 -7.74 9.00 -13.78
CA LEU A 477 -8.06 8.87 -12.36
C LEU A 477 -9.12 7.80 -12.18
N ILE A 478 -8.87 6.87 -11.27
CA ILE A 478 -9.85 5.90 -10.80
C ILE A 478 -9.92 6.05 -9.29
N ILE A 479 -11.10 6.37 -8.75
CA ILE A 479 -11.36 6.43 -7.32
C ILE A 479 -12.26 5.26 -6.95
N TRP A 480 -11.95 4.57 -5.86
CA TRP A 480 -12.77 3.49 -5.34
C TRP A 480 -13.13 3.71 -3.88
N SER A 481 -14.37 3.35 -3.54
CA SER A 481 -14.85 3.23 -2.17
C SER A 481 -15.32 1.80 -1.93
N GLY A 482 -14.70 1.09 -1.00
CA GLY A 482 -15.08 -0.26 -0.58
C GLY A 482 -16.32 -0.31 0.29
N TRP A 483 -16.79 0.84 0.81
CA TRP A 483 -18.05 0.90 1.55
C TRP A 483 -19.26 0.64 0.64
N SER A 484 -19.27 1.30 -0.52
CA SER A 484 -20.25 1.08 -1.58
C SER A 484 -19.80 0.04 -2.60
N ASN A 485 -18.53 -0.37 -2.54
CA ASN A 485 -17.83 -1.16 -3.55
C ASN A 485 -18.09 -0.62 -4.96
N SER A 486 -17.68 0.63 -5.20
CA SER A 486 -17.99 1.35 -6.44
C SER A 486 -16.82 2.21 -6.90
N PHE A 487 -16.70 2.36 -8.22
CA PHE A 487 -15.68 3.20 -8.86
C PHE A 487 -16.24 4.53 -9.36
N ASN A 488 -15.37 5.53 -9.43
CA ASN A 488 -15.55 6.76 -10.19
C ASN A 488 -14.30 6.98 -11.05
N CYS A 489 -14.47 6.99 -12.37
CA CYS A 489 -13.38 7.06 -13.33
C CYS A 489 -13.43 8.38 -14.11
N HIS A 490 -12.27 8.99 -14.33
CA HIS A 490 -12.11 10.18 -15.16
C HIS A 490 -11.12 9.93 -16.29
N GLU A 491 -11.56 10.12 -17.53
CA GLU A 491 -10.75 9.86 -18.74
C GLU A 491 -9.83 11.03 -19.11
N ASP A 492 -10.18 12.27 -18.78
CA ASP A 492 -9.40 13.46 -19.14
C ASP A 492 -8.09 13.50 -18.32
N HIS A 493 -6.94 13.23 -18.94
CA HIS A 493 -5.61 13.38 -18.33
C HIS A 493 -5.34 14.80 -17.82
N GLY A 494 -6.02 15.79 -18.40
CA GLY A 494 -6.07 17.15 -17.90
C GLY A 494 -6.91 17.39 -16.64
N PHE A 495 -7.60 16.39 -16.12
CA PHE A 495 -8.49 16.56 -14.99
C PHE A 495 -7.72 17.00 -13.75
N GLY A 496 -8.25 17.99 -13.04
CA GLY A 496 -7.65 18.51 -11.81
C GLY A 496 -8.12 19.94 -11.53
N PRO A 497 -8.45 20.29 -10.27
CA PRO A 497 -8.98 21.60 -9.92
C PRO A 497 -7.97 22.74 -10.13
N PHE A 498 -6.68 22.44 -10.29
CA PHE A 498 -5.63 23.44 -10.36
C PHE A 498 -4.95 23.59 -11.74
N LYS A 499 -5.29 22.74 -12.72
CA LYS A 499 -4.63 22.72 -14.05
C LYS A 499 -4.53 24.11 -14.70
N GLN A 500 -5.63 24.84 -14.80
CA GLN A 500 -5.67 26.15 -15.47
C GLN A 500 -4.76 27.19 -14.81
N ALA A 501 -4.59 27.11 -13.49
CA ALA A 501 -3.74 28.04 -12.75
C ALA A 501 -2.24 27.74 -12.94
N PHE A 502 -1.89 26.49 -13.22
CA PHE A 502 -0.51 26.03 -13.32
C PHE A 502 0.00 25.97 -14.76
N LEU A 503 -0.83 25.62 -15.75
CA LEU A 503 -0.44 25.67 -17.18
C LEU A 503 0.02 27.06 -17.65
N ALA A 504 -0.41 28.13 -16.96
CA ALA A 504 0.00 29.49 -17.28
C ALA A 504 1.45 29.82 -16.86
N ARG A 505 2.14 28.90 -16.15
CA ARG A 505 3.44 29.18 -15.50
C ARG A 505 4.66 28.53 -16.15
N GLY A 506 4.52 27.66 -17.14
CA GLY A 506 5.65 27.00 -17.80
C GLY A 506 5.46 25.50 -17.98
N SER A 507 6.55 24.76 -18.18
CA SER A 507 6.55 23.29 -18.22
C SER A 507 6.19 22.71 -16.84
N HIS A 508 5.65 21.48 -16.80
CA HIS A 508 5.29 20.86 -15.54
C HIS A 508 6.53 20.44 -14.73
N SER A 509 7.60 20.06 -15.42
CA SER A 509 8.89 19.69 -14.79
C SER A 509 9.52 20.86 -14.02
N GLU A 510 9.70 22.03 -14.66
CA GLU A 510 10.29 23.22 -14.02
C GLU A 510 9.44 23.70 -12.85
N HIS A 511 8.12 23.80 -13.06
CA HIS A 511 7.19 24.22 -12.01
C HIS A 511 7.27 23.37 -10.75
N LEU A 512 7.31 22.04 -10.93
CA LEU A 512 7.27 21.09 -9.82
C LEU A 512 8.60 21.07 -9.07
N ALA A 513 9.71 21.15 -9.79
CA ALA A 513 11.04 21.27 -9.22
C ALA A 513 11.20 22.56 -8.41
N GLU A 514 10.81 23.72 -8.96
CA GLU A 514 10.85 25.01 -8.25
C GLU A 514 10.06 24.95 -6.94
N LEU A 515 8.83 24.41 -6.96
CA LEU A 515 8.02 24.28 -5.75
C LEU A 515 8.62 23.33 -4.71
N LEU A 516 9.28 22.25 -5.13
CA LEU A 516 9.92 21.30 -4.24
C LEU A 516 11.17 21.91 -3.59
N PHE A 517 12.02 22.58 -4.37
CA PHE A 517 13.21 23.27 -3.86
C PHE A 517 12.84 24.44 -2.94
N ASP A 518 11.84 25.26 -3.31
CA ASP A 518 11.34 26.34 -2.45
C ASP A 518 10.80 25.80 -1.13
N ALA A 519 10.07 24.68 -1.17
CA ALA A 519 9.55 24.05 0.04
C ALA A 519 10.68 23.55 0.96
N GLU A 520 11.80 23.10 0.40
CA GLU A 520 12.97 22.61 1.16
C GLU A 520 13.75 23.74 1.83
N VAL A 521 13.81 24.92 1.21
CA VAL A 521 14.41 26.12 1.82
C VAL A 521 13.58 26.64 3.01
N ILE A 522 12.28 26.37 3.05
CA ILE A 522 11.34 26.88 4.07
C ILE A 522 11.18 25.91 5.25
N ALA A 523 11.44 24.62 5.05
CA ALA A 523 11.33 23.55 6.06
C ALA A 523 12.52 23.55 7.01
#